data_AF-F2UIR0-F1
#
_entry.id   AF-F2UIR0-F1
#
_cell.length_a   1.000
_cell.length_b   1.000
_cell.length_c   1.000
_cell.angle_alpha   90.00
_cell.angle_beta   90.00
_cell.angle_gamma   90.00
#
_symmetry.space_group_name_H-M   'P 1'
#
loop_
_entity.id
_entity.type
_entity.pdbx_description
1 polymer ?
#
loop_
_entity_poly.entity_id
_entity_poly.type
_entity_poly.pdbx_seq_one_letter_code
_entity_poly.pdbx_strand_id
1 'polypeptide(L)'
;MQTHAPVMTRALFLTVAVAVLAASLGLRKGTGVALAAGQDNDRSSDPEYVLDVMNRTYFYGVTRPMVERLLNRSGIPHLIDILDMGDGFAHQDNTVVFLGYLSNDSDSGVDALRDYWTGFSTAATPAARRSALLIPHALGLMIQLRQSAKARAFALELLADLNLPLVSPIHRILPKLSSRREEQVEAAVALVKQLVRGLAFDNNSVAMTGIERVRTGVNGLPGNSDLAEVLRDISTALEREVEDGIHRDLDNQHDYGDGFFSFSPRERNDEALINIGDDDTDDSEAVLAIQMTWCQHRAISDPFTSELVTNIADEMSAITIGAQASFDTACCVGFQNGGQGSPFGYEGDGLSVVDNQQEADNVFNRNCGRVKAINALNYCGQPASNVIGCAPVGGDTQILVRLANYERDARLWLHETGHNVGLEHNSMSKDFVMYPTLTGDSNDNFALTSEECGAFTYPPPSAKVTKQPAENLTCDANATAPPNDNNNSDGSGGLNTTTSWVIFGIGMAILVAGIALAGLMWNDKRQQPPPPIHSEV
;
A
#
# COMPACT_ATOMS: atom_id res chain seq x y z
N MET A 1 -3.76 65.36 -8.69
CA MET A 1 -5.07 64.88 -9.18
C MET A 1 -5.46 63.70 -8.32
N GLN A 2 -6.27 63.97 -7.29
CA GLN A 2 -6.82 62.98 -6.35
C GLN A 2 -8.25 62.68 -6.79
N THR A 3 -8.63 61.41 -6.85
CA THR A 3 -10.03 60.99 -6.95
C THR A 3 -10.31 59.98 -5.84
N HIS A 4 -11.11 60.42 -4.88
CA HIS A 4 -11.66 59.64 -3.79
C HIS A 4 -12.73 58.64 -4.29
N ALA A 5 -12.75 57.44 -3.72
CA ALA A 5 -13.89 56.52 -3.79
C ALA A 5 -14.59 56.47 -2.42
N PRO A 6 -15.94 56.44 -2.36
CA PRO A 6 -16.67 56.51 -1.10
C PRO A 6 -16.91 55.14 -0.46
N VAL A 7 -16.79 55.12 0.86
CA VAL A 7 -17.18 54.07 1.79
C VAL A 7 -18.71 54.01 1.88
N MET A 8 -19.32 52.86 1.62
CA MET A 8 -20.73 52.61 1.91
C MET A 8 -20.87 51.76 3.19
N THR A 9 -21.45 52.40 4.19
CA THR A 9 -21.93 51.85 5.45
C THR A 9 -23.24 51.09 5.21
N ARG A 10 -23.38 49.87 5.74
CA ARG A 10 -24.70 49.25 5.97
C ARG A 10 -24.80 48.74 7.40
N ALA A 11 -25.72 49.37 8.13
CA ALA A 11 -26.17 48.98 9.44
C ALA A 11 -27.43 48.10 9.33
N LEU A 12 -27.48 47.09 10.21
CA LEU A 12 -28.61 46.57 10.98
C LEU A 12 -30.00 46.40 10.31
N PHE A 13 -30.51 45.16 10.32
CA PHE A 13 -31.89 44.89 10.76
C PHE A 13 -31.97 43.49 11.42
N LEU A 14 -32.40 43.50 12.68
CA LEU A 14 -32.68 42.36 13.54
C LEU A 14 -34.14 42.48 13.97
N THR A 15 -35.02 41.53 13.62
CA THR A 15 -36.30 41.32 14.33
C THR A 15 -36.88 39.93 14.08
N VAL A 16 -36.75 39.08 15.11
CA VAL A 16 -37.70 38.14 15.75
C VAL A 16 -39.03 37.79 15.05
N ALA A 17 -39.32 36.48 14.94
CA ALA A 17 -40.65 35.93 15.24
C ALA A 17 -40.58 34.42 15.61
N VAL A 18 -41.01 34.12 16.84
CA VAL A 18 -41.26 32.82 17.45
C VAL A 18 -42.76 32.49 17.31
N ALA A 19 -43.09 31.19 17.27
CA ALA A 19 -44.39 30.55 17.49
C ALA A 19 -45.27 30.24 16.26
N VAL A 20 -45.37 28.93 15.93
CA VAL A 20 -46.66 28.20 15.92
C VAL A 20 -46.37 26.74 16.29
N LEU A 21 -46.78 26.34 17.50
CA LEU A 21 -46.98 24.94 17.90
C LEU A 21 -48.47 24.80 18.23
N ALA A 22 -49.03 23.63 17.91
CA ALA A 22 -50.39 23.15 18.18
C ALA A 22 -51.50 23.50 17.16
N ALA A 23 -51.76 22.56 16.24
CA ALA A 23 -53.08 21.91 16.10
C ALA A 23 -53.10 20.97 14.89
N SER A 24 -52.96 19.65 15.12
CA SER A 24 -53.79 18.62 14.46
C SER A 24 -53.38 17.22 14.95
N LEU A 25 -53.94 16.82 16.10
CA LEU A 25 -54.19 15.42 16.41
C LEU A 25 -55.32 14.94 15.49
N GLY A 26 -54.99 14.07 14.53
CA GLY A 26 -55.93 13.43 13.64
C GLY A 26 -55.44 12.04 13.26
N LEU A 27 -56.05 11.03 13.88
CA LEU A 27 -56.08 9.59 13.53
C LEU A 27 -55.19 9.14 12.35
N ARG A 28 -54.08 8.44 12.65
CA ARG A 28 -53.44 7.52 11.68
C ARG A 28 -53.76 6.07 12.04
N LYS A 29 -54.58 5.45 11.18
CA LYS A 29 -54.68 3.99 11.03
C LYS A 29 -53.33 3.44 10.55
N GLY A 30 -53.05 2.20 10.95
CA GLY A 30 -51.76 1.53 10.86
C GLY A 30 -51.00 1.74 9.56
N THR A 31 -49.85 2.39 9.67
CA THR A 31 -48.75 2.33 8.72
C THR A 31 -47.82 1.22 9.18
N GLY A 32 -47.67 0.18 8.36
CA GLY A 32 -46.58 -0.79 8.53
C GLY A 32 -45.27 -0.04 8.67
N VAL A 33 -44.45 -0.48 9.62
CA VAL A 33 -43.06 -0.04 9.73
C VAL A 33 -42.36 -0.56 8.49
N ALA A 34 -42.34 0.25 7.43
CA ALA A 34 -41.30 0.12 6.43
C ALA A 34 -40.01 0.36 7.19
N LEU A 35 -39.19 -0.68 7.32
CA LEU A 35 -37.77 -0.53 7.58
C LEU A 35 -37.27 0.43 6.50
N ALA A 36 -37.10 1.70 6.86
CA ALA A 36 -36.34 2.62 6.06
C ALA A 36 -34.95 2.01 6.01
N ALA A 37 -34.63 1.32 4.91
CA ALA A 37 -33.27 1.07 4.53
C ALA A 37 -32.58 2.42 4.68
N GLY A 38 -31.72 2.56 5.69
CA GLY A 38 -30.99 3.79 5.91
C GLY A 38 -30.38 4.14 4.56
N GLN A 39 -30.66 5.34 4.05
CA GLN A 39 -29.87 5.85 2.94
C GLN A 39 -28.45 5.79 3.44
N ASP A 40 -27.70 4.81 2.92
CA ASP A 40 -26.27 4.74 3.09
C ASP A 40 -25.79 6.00 2.39
N ASN A 41 -25.63 7.07 3.18
CA ASN A 41 -25.10 8.32 2.68
C ASN A 41 -23.76 7.94 2.06
N ASP A 42 -23.66 8.14 0.76
CA ASP A 42 -22.47 7.80 0.01
C ASP A 42 -21.27 8.53 0.61
N ARG A 43 -20.53 7.84 1.47
CA ARG A 43 -19.41 8.41 2.22
C ARG A 43 -18.31 8.89 1.29
N SER A 44 -18.22 8.34 0.08
CA SER A 44 -17.23 8.76 -0.92
C SER A 44 -17.48 10.18 -1.41
N SER A 45 -18.69 10.73 -1.22
CA SER A 45 -19.00 12.13 -1.53
C SER A 45 -18.50 13.12 -0.47
N ASP A 46 -17.99 12.65 0.67
CA ASP A 46 -17.41 13.47 1.74
C ASP A 46 -15.89 13.61 1.55
N PRO A 47 -15.36 14.84 1.33
CA PRO A 47 -13.93 15.04 1.13
C PRO A 47 -13.09 14.61 2.34
N GLU A 48 -13.60 14.73 3.57
CA GLU A 48 -12.85 14.32 4.77
C GLU A 48 -12.68 12.81 4.81
N TYR A 49 -13.71 12.05 4.40
CA TYR A 49 -13.65 10.60 4.31
C TYR A 49 -12.66 10.14 3.22
N VAL A 50 -12.70 10.75 2.02
CA VAL A 50 -11.76 10.39 0.94
C VAL A 50 -10.32 10.66 1.37
N LEU A 51 -10.05 11.81 2.01
CA LEU A 51 -8.73 12.15 2.52
C LEU A 51 -8.26 11.18 3.61
N ASP A 52 -9.15 10.80 4.53
CA ASP A 52 -8.87 9.79 5.57
C ASP A 52 -8.53 8.42 4.96
N VAL A 53 -9.30 7.98 3.96
CA VAL A 53 -8.99 6.76 3.21
C VAL A 53 -7.61 6.85 2.57
N MET A 54 -7.27 7.96 1.89
CA MET A 54 -5.96 8.11 1.25
C MET A 54 -4.79 8.14 2.25
N ASN A 55 -5.00 8.69 3.45
CA ASN A 55 -3.98 8.72 4.52
C ASN A 55 -3.78 7.35 5.20
N ARG A 56 -4.83 6.52 5.27
CA ARG A 56 -4.77 5.21 5.95
C ARG A 56 -4.39 4.06 5.02
N THR A 57 -4.62 4.25 3.74
CA THR A 57 -4.34 3.27 2.69
C THR A 57 -2.84 3.23 2.46
N TYR A 58 -2.13 2.26 3.03
CA TYR A 58 -0.70 2.04 2.79
C TYR A 58 -0.54 0.58 2.37
N PHE A 59 -0.62 0.31 1.06
CA PHE A 59 -0.76 -1.07 0.57
C PHE A 59 0.19 -1.41 -0.56
N TYR A 60 0.90 -2.53 -0.38
CA TYR A 60 1.49 -3.29 -1.48
C TYR A 60 0.34 -3.79 -2.37
N GLY A 61 0.16 -3.14 -3.53
CA GLY A 61 -0.93 -3.44 -4.46
C GLY A 61 -2.29 -2.93 -3.99
N VAL A 62 -2.69 -1.74 -4.45
CA VAL A 62 -4.11 -1.33 -4.42
C VAL A 62 -4.85 -2.25 -5.40
N THR A 63 -5.84 -3.00 -4.92
CA THR A 63 -6.63 -3.92 -5.76
C THR A 63 -8.03 -3.36 -6.05
N ARG A 64 -8.65 -3.85 -7.12
CA ARG A 64 -10.02 -3.43 -7.48
C ARG A 64 -11.04 -3.68 -6.36
N PRO A 65 -11.13 -4.87 -5.73
CA PRO A 65 -12.11 -5.10 -4.66
C PRO A 65 -11.88 -4.22 -3.44
N MET A 66 -10.63 -3.83 -3.19
CA MET A 66 -10.30 -2.91 -2.11
C MET A 66 -10.79 -1.49 -2.44
N VAL A 67 -10.49 -0.99 -3.63
CA VAL A 67 -10.97 0.33 -4.07
C VAL A 67 -12.48 0.38 -4.03
N GLU A 68 -13.18 -0.61 -4.59
CA GLU A 68 -14.65 -0.67 -4.62
C GLU A 68 -15.30 -0.77 -3.23
N ARG A 69 -14.55 -1.23 -2.22
CA ARG A 69 -15.00 -1.26 -0.81
C ARG A 69 -14.81 0.08 -0.11
N LEU A 70 -13.69 0.74 -0.38
CA LEU A 70 -13.30 1.96 0.31
C LEU A 70 -13.96 3.19 -0.30
N LEU A 71 -13.99 3.26 -1.63
CA LEU A 71 -14.44 4.41 -2.40
C LEU A 71 -15.30 3.98 -3.60
N ASN A 72 -16.15 4.89 -4.06
CA ASN A 72 -16.82 4.77 -5.35
C ASN A 72 -16.60 6.03 -6.20
N ARG A 73 -17.24 6.09 -7.37
CA ARG A 73 -17.03 7.16 -8.35
C ARG A 73 -17.39 8.57 -7.86
N SER A 74 -18.22 8.71 -6.81
CA SER A 74 -18.52 10.04 -6.25
C SER A 74 -17.32 10.67 -5.53
N GLY A 75 -16.29 9.88 -5.19
CA GLY A 75 -15.03 10.37 -4.62
C GLY A 75 -14.03 10.90 -5.64
N ILE A 76 -14.27 10.76 -6.95
CA ILE A 76 -13.33 11.21 -8.00
C ILE A 76 -13.01 12.71 -7.90
N PRO A 77 -13.98 13.64 -7.72
CA PRO A 77 -13.66 15.06 -7.57
C PRO A 77 -12.69 15.32 -6.41
N HIS A 78 -12.88 14.63 -5.28
CA HIS A 78 -12.02 14.77 -4.10
C HIS A 78 -10.64 14.14 -4.31
N LEU A 79 -10.55 13.03 -5.05
CA LEU A 79 -9.26 12.48 -5.46
C LEU A 79 -8.50 13.46 -6.38
N ILE A 80 -9.19 14.16 -7.28
CA ILE A 80 -8.56 15.20 -8.11
C ILE A 80 -8.07 16.36 -7.22
N ASP A 81 -8.88 16.83 -6.27
CA ASP A 81 -8.46 17.87 -5.32
C ASP A 81 -7.21 17.45 -4.52
N ILE A 82 -7.11 16.17 -4.11
CA ILE A 82 -5.93 15.62 -3.42
C ILE A 82 -4.71 15.55 -4.36
N LEU A 83 -4.90 15.18 -5.63
CA LEU A 83 -3.82 15.16 -6.62
C LEU A 83 -3.24 16.56 -6.85
N ASP A 84 -4.10 17.58 -6.87
CA ASP A 84 -3.74 18.99 -7.03
C ASP A 84 -3.01 19.58 -5.81
N MET A 85 -3.01 18.89 -4.66
CA MET A 85 -2.22 19.31 -3.48
C MET A 85 -0.71 19.23 -3.72
N GLY A 86 -0.26 18.51 -4.76
CA GLY A 86 1.17 18.34 -5.06
C GLY A 86 1.95 17.74 -3.89
N ASP A 87 3.17 18.23 -3.67
CA ASP A 87 4.03 17.83 -2.55
C ASP A 87 3.42 18.08 -1.15
N GLY A 88 2.28 18.78 -1.05
CA GLY A 88 1.55 18.96 0.19
C GLY A 88 0.86 17.70 0.71
N PHE A 89 0.75 16.64 -0.11
CA PHE A 89 0.11 15.38 0.28
C PHE A 89 1.09 14.20 0.16
N ALA A 90 1.38 13.53 1.27
CA ALA A 90 2.41 12.48 1.34
C ALA A 90 2.07 11.18 0.59
N HIS A 91 0.83 11.04 0.12
CA HIS A 91 0.33 9.81 -0.51
C HIS A 91 -0.27 10.07 -1.91
N GLN A 92 0.31 11.00 -2.67
CA GLN A 92 -0.16 11.32 -4.04
C GLN A 92 -0.21 10.10 -4.96
N ASP A 93 0.69 9.15 -4.75
CA ASP A 93 0.75 7.89 -5.46
C ASP A 93 -0.53 7.06 -5.30
N ASN A 94 -1.07 6.98 -4.08
CA ASN A 94 -2.37 6.34 -3.85
C ASN A 94 -3.47 6.98 -4.68
N THR A 95 -3.49 8.30 -4.74
CA THR A 95 -4.49 9.07 -5.47
C THR A 95 -4.49 8.70 -6.95
N VAL A 96 -3.30 8.60 -7.57
CA VAL A 96 -3.16 8.19 -8.98
C VAL A 96 -3.70 6.77 -9.21
N VAL A 97 -3.39 5.83 -8.31
CA VAL A 97 -3.84 4.44 -8.47
C VAL A 97 -5.36 4.31 -8.27
N PHE A 98 -5.93 4.98 -7.27
CA PHE A 98 -7.38 5.01 -7.06
C PHE A 98 -8.13 5.63 -8.23
N LEU A 99 -7.60 6.72 -8.81
CA LEU A 99 -8.12 7.27 -10.05
C LEU A 99 -8.11 6.20 -11.16
N GLY A 100 -7.02 5.44 -11.30
CA GLY A 100 -6.89 4.32 -12.24
C GLY A 100 -8.03 3.29 -12.17
N TYR A 101 -8.48 2.95 -10.96
CA TYR A 101 -9.56 1.98 -10.75
C TYR A 101 -10.98 2.58 -10.92
N LEU A 102 -11.16 3.86 -10.59
CA LEU A 102 -12.49 4.50 -10.50
C LEU A 102 -12.88 5.28 -11.76
N SER A 103 -11.92 5.94 -12.43
CA SER A 103 -12.17 6.91 -13.49
C SER A 103 -12.45 6.26 -14.85
N ASN A 104 -13.27 6.93 -15.67
CA ASN A 104 -13.50 6.59 -17.06
C ASN A 104 -13.78 7.83 -17.93
N ASP A 105 -14.23 7.63 -19.17
CA ASP A 105 -14.46 8.72 -20.13
C ASP A 105 -15.55 9.73 -19.73
N SER A 106 -16.44 9.38 -18.78
CA SER A 106 -17.54 10.24 -18.34
C SER A 106 -17.17 11.19 -17.20
N ASP A 107 -15.95 11.11 -16.68
CA ASP A 107 -15.45 11.98 -15.62
C ASP A 107 -14.13 12.67 -16.02
N SER A 108 -13.58 13.45 -15.09
CA SER A 108 -12.39 14.29 -15.30
C SER A 108 -11.08 13.61 -14.91
N GLY A 109 -11.08 12.34 -14.47
CA GLY A 109 -9.87 11.73 -13.91
C GLY A 109 -8.74 11.58 -14.92
N VAL A 110 -9.01 11.20 -16.18
CA VAL A 110 -7.98 11.15 -17.24
C VAL A 110 -7.40 12.54 -17.52
N ASP A 111 -8.26 13.56 -17.56
CA ASP A 111 -7.86 14.94 -17.82
C ASP A 111 -7.00 15.48 -16.65
N ALA A 112 -7.36 15.15 -15.40
CA ALA A 112 -6.56 15.46 -14.21
C ALA A 112 -5.19 14.78 -14.21
N LEU A 113 -5.10 13.49 -14.58
CA LEU A 113 -3.78 12.81 -14.69
C LEU A 113 -2.91 13.44 -15.79
N ARG A 114 -3.52 13.90 -16.88
CA ARG A 114 -2.83 14.61 -17.97
C ARG A 114 -2.32 15.97 -17.51
N ASP A 115 -3.15 16.74 -16.82
CA ASP A 115 -2.78 18.04 -16.26
C ASP A 115 -1.66 17.87 -15.21
N TYR A 116 -1.77 16.87 -14.34
CA TYR A 116 -0.72 16.52 -13.38
C TYR A 116 0.60 16.14 -14.07
N TRP A 117 0.59 15.26 -15.08
CA TRP A 117 1.80 14.88 -15.82
C TRP A 117 2.48 16.08 -16.49
N THR A 118 1.70 16.94 -17.15
CA THR A 118 2.23 18.10 -17.88
C THR A 118 2.72 19.20 -16.94
N GLY A 119 2.01 19.42 -15.83
CA GLY A 119 2.33 20.36 -14.76
C GLY A 119 3.40 19.85 -13.78
N PHE A 120 3.75 18.56 -13.82
CA PHE A 120 4.67 17.94 -12.87
C PHE A 120 5.98 18.75 -12.77
N SER A 121 6.35 19.18 -11.58
CA SER A 121 7.63 19.84 -11.30
C SER A 121 8.70 18.81 -10.94
N THR A 122 9.94 19.25 -10.66
CA THR A 122 10.92 18.35 -10.06
C THR A 122 10.36 17.77 -8.76
N ALA A 123 10.39 16.44 -8.63
CA ALA A 123 9.83 15.76 -7.46
C ALA A 123 10.55 16.23 -6.19
N ALA A 124 9.85 16.92 -5.29
CA ALA A 124 10.42 17.30 -4.00
C ALA A 124 10.32 16.17 -2.97
N THR A 125 9.43 15.20 -3.22
CA THR A 125 9.16 14.07 -2.33
C THR A 125 9.21 12.73 -3.09
N PRO A 126 9.55 11.62 -2.42
CA PRO A 126 9.43 10.27 -3.01
C PRO A 126 8.00 9.96 -3.49
N ALA A 127 6.97 10.42 -2.77
CA ALA A 127 5.57 10.21 -3.14
C ALA A 127 5.20 10.90 -4.46
N ALA A 128 5.62 12.16 -4.66
CA ALA A 128 5.42 12.86 -5.92
C ALA A 128 6.19 12.20 -7.09
N ARG A 129 7.40 11.68 -6.84
CA ARG A 129 8.13 10.90 -7.84
C ARG A 129 7.32 9.66 -8.25
N ARG A 130 6.76 8.94 -7.28
CA ARG A 130 5.98 7.73 -7.50
C ARG A 130 4.66 7.98 -8.21
N SER A 131 3.90 9.00 -7.83
CA SER A 131 2.63 9.33 -8.49
C SER A 131 2.82 9.54 -9.99
N ALA A 132 3.87 10.25 -10.41
CA ALA A 132 4.22 10.41 -11.82
C ALA A 132 4.57 9.07 -12.48
N LEU A 133 5.37 8.22 -11.82
CA LEU A 133 5.72 6.89 -12.32
C LEU A 133 4.51 5.94 -12.43
N LEU A 134 3.45 6.16 -11.64
CA LEU A 134 2.23 5.33 -11.63
C LEU A 134 1.18 5.77 -12.66
N ILE A 135 1.33 6.92 -13.31
CA ILE A 135 0.37 7.38 -14.32
C ILE A 135 0.18 6.35 -15.44
N PRO A 136 1.23 5.80 -16.07
CA PRO A 136 1.06 4.72 -17.04
C PRO A 136 0.25 3.52 -16.54
N HIS A 137 0.48 3.10 -15.29
CA HIS A 137 -0.28 2.03 -14.66
C HIS A 137 -1.76 2.40 -14.51
N ALA A 138 -2.06 3.58 -13.98
CA ALA A 138 -3.43 4.07 -13.84
C ALA A 138 -4.15 4.15 -15.20
N LEU A 139 -3.47 4.60 -16.26
CA LEU A 139 -4.03 4.58 -17.62
C LEU A 139 -4.31 3.16 -18.10
N GLY A 140 -3.40 2.21 -17.85
CA GLY A 140 -3.62 0.79 -18.15
C GLY A 140 -4.86 0.23 -17.45
N LEU A 141 -5.05 0.55 -16.17
CA LEU A 141 -6.24 0.16 -15.41
C LEU A 141 -7.52 0.75 -16.00
N MET A 142 -7.54 2.04 -16.36
CA MET A 142 -8.70 2.68 -16.98
C MET A 142 -9.04 2.09 -18.36
N ILE A 143 -8.02 1.77 -19.15
CA ILE A 143 -8.18 1.10 -20.45
C ILE A 143 -8.81 -0.28 -20.23
N GLN A 144 -8.23 -1.08 -19.33
CA GLN A 144 -8.63 -2.46 -19.11
C GLN A 144 -10.01 -2.59 -18.44
N LEU A 145 -10.21 -1.91 -17.31
CA LEU A 145 -11.37 -2.10 -16.44
C LEU A 145 -12.58 -1.27 -16.87
N ARG A 146 -12.35 -0.19 -17.63
CA ARG A 146 -13.37 0.80 -17.96
C ARG A 146 -13.44 1.12 -19.45
N GLN A 147 -12.60 0.50 -20.28
CA GLN A 147 -12.55 0.71 -21.72
C GLN A 147 -12.39 2.19 -22.10
N SER A 148 -11.64 2.94 -21.28
CA SER A 148 -11.50 4.39 -21.46
C SER A 148 -10.73 4.74 -22.74
N ALA A 149 -11.43 5.35 -23.70
CA ALA A 149 -10.82 5.83 -24.92
C ALA A 149 -9.93 7.06 -24.66
N LYS A 150 -10.27 7.90 -23.67
CA LYS A 150 -9.43 9.02 -23.24
C LYS A 150 -8.09 8.51 -22.68
N ALA A 151 -8.11 7.51 -21.80
CA ALA A 151 -6.89 6.93 -21.22
C ALA A 151 -6.01 6.30 -22.31
N ARG A 152 -6.60 5.57 -23.26
CA ARG A 152 -5.90 5.03 -24.43
C ARG A 152 -5.23 6.12 -25.26
N ALA A 153 -5.96 7.19 -25.57
CA ALA A 153 -5.42 8.31 -26.33
C ALA A 153 -4.24 8.97 -25.60
N PHE A 154 -4.35 9.14 -24.28
CA PHE A 154 -3.28 9.71 -23.47
C PHE A 154 -2.06 8.77 -23.39
N ALA A 155 -2.25 7.46 -23.24
CA ALA A 155 -1.16 6.49 -23.25
C ALA A 155 -0.37 6.50 -24.57
N LEU A 156 -1.07 6.59 -25.71
CA LEU A 156 -0.44 6.71 -27.04
C LEU A 156 0.29 8.05 -27.22
N GLU A 157 -0.22 9.13 -26.64
CA GLU A 157 0.43 10.44 -26.61
C GLU A 157 1.73 10.40 -25.80
N LEU A 158 1.76 9.73 -24.65
CA LEU A 158 2.98 9.57 -23.85
C LEU A 158 4.07 8.81 -24.62
N LEU A 159 3.70 7.83 -25.45
CA LEU A 159 4.61 7.10 -26.34
C LEU A 159 4.98 7.88 -27.62
N ALA A 160 4.39 9.05 -27.87
CA ALA A 160 4.67 9.83 -29.07
C ALA A 160 6.07 10.47 -29.03
N ASP A 161 6.66 10.63 -30.22
CA ASP A 161 7.88 11.40 -30.45
C ASP A 161 9.06 11.00 -29.57
N LEU A 162 9.17 9.73 -29.15
CA LEU A 162 10.29 9.21 -28.35
C LEU A 162 11.68 9.46 -28.98
N ASN A 163 11.75 9.69 -30.29
CA ASN A 163 12.95 10.08 -31.01
C ASN A 163 13.32 11.57 -30.87
N LEU A 164 12.44 12.40 -30.31
CA LEU A 164 12.60 13.85 -30.20
C LEU A 164 12.56 14.26 -28.72
N PRO A 165 13.71 14.26 -28.01
CA PRO A 165 13.76 14.52 -26.57
C PRO A 165 13.13 15.84 -26.11
N LEU A 166 13.10 16.85 -26.98
CA LEU A 166 12.54 18.17 -26.67
C LEU A 166 11.01 18.21 -26.64
N VAL A 167 10.33 17.29 -27.35
CA VAL A 167 8.86 17.26 -27.45
C VAL A 167 8.24 16.03 -26.79
N SER A 168 8.97 14.91 -26.73
CA SER A 168 8.52 13.67 -26.09
C SER A 168 8.05 13.94 -24.65
N PRO A 169 6.79 13.60 -24.30
CA PRO A 169 6.30 13.74 -22.92
C PRO A 169 7.16 12.96 -21.91
N ILE A 170 7.62 11.76 -22.28
CA ILE A 170 8.52 10.94 -21.45
C ILE A 170 9.84 11.65 -21.22
N HIS A 171 10.55 12.08 -22.28
CA HIS A 171 11.85 12.76 -22.08
C HIS A 171 11.74 14.04 -21.25
N ARG A 172 10.63 14.77 -21.34
CA ARG A 172 10.41 15.99 -20.54
C ARG A 172 10.21 15.70 -19.05
N ILE A 173 9.72 14.52 -18.67
CA ILE A 173 9.53 14.17 -17.26
C ILE A 173 10.79 13.59 -16.61
N LEU A 174 11.66 12.89 -17.36
CA LEU A 174 12.82 12.19 -16.78
C LEU A 174 13.74 13.10 -15.92
N PRO A 175 14.15 14.31 -16.36
CA PRO A 175 14.98 15.18 -15.53
C PRO A 175 14.27 15.71 -14.28
N LYS A 176 12.94 15.63 -14.24
CA LYS A 176 12.12 16.01 -13.08
C LYS A 176 11.98 14.86 -12.08
N LEU A 177 12.10 13.61 -12.55
CA LEU A 177 12.07 12.41 -11.71
C LEU A 177 13.42 12.10 -11.07
N SER A 178 14.52 12.34 -11.77
CA SER A 178 15.87 12.16 -11.23
C SER A 178 16.87 13.09 -11.91
N SER A 179 17.87 13.54 -11.15
CA SER A 179 19.03 14.24 -11.70
C SER A 179 20.08 13.28 -12.29
N ARG A 180 20.00 11.99 -11.96
CA ARG A 180 20.95 10.96 -12.38
C ARG A 180 20.50 10.30 -13.67
N ARG A 181 21.39 10.28 -14.67
CA ARG A 181 21.10 9.73 -16.00
C ARG A 181 20.74 8.24 -15.97
N GLU A 182 21.38 7.45 -15.12
CA GLU A 182 21.11 6.00 -14.97
C GLU A 182 19.66 5.77 -14.53
N GLU A 183 19.23 6.44 -13.46
CA GLU A 183 17.85 6.37 -12.96
C GLU A 183 16.82 6.92 -13.97
N GLN A 184 17.19 7.91 -14.78
CA GLN A 184 16.34 8.38 -15.88
C GLN A 184 16.11 7.30 -16.94
N VAL A 185 17.13 6.50 -17.26
CA VAL A 185 16.99 5.37 -18.21
C VAL A 185 16.07 4.32 -17.61
N GLU A 186 16.26 3.94 -16.36
CA GLU A 186 15.40 2.98 -15.65
C GLU A 186 13.94 3.45 -15.59
N ALA A 187 13.72 4.73 -15.27
CA ALA A 187 12.38 5.32 -15.26
C ALA A 187 11.74 5.30 -16.66
N ALA A 188 12.47 5.67 -17.72
CA ALA A 188 11.96 5.64 -19.09
C ALA A 188 11.50 4.23 -19.51
N VAL A 189 12.32 3.24 -19.17
CA VAL A 189 12.05 1.82 -19.39
C VAL A 189 10.78 1.39 -18.69
N ALA A 190 10.65 1.70 -17.39
CA ALA A 190 9.46 1.37 -16.61
C ALA A 190 8.20 2.02 -17.21
N LEU A 191 8.25 3.32 -17.50
CA LEU A 191 7.14 4.06 -18.10
C LEU A 191 6.69 3.45 -19.44
N VAL A 192 7.62 3.18 -20.36
CA VAL A 192 7.31 2.58 -21.68
C VAL A 192 6.70 1.20 -21.52
N LYS A 193 7.31 0.35 -20.68
CA LYS A 193 6.83 -1.01 -20.42
C LYS A 193 5.40 -1.01 -19.88
N GLN A 194 5.12 -0.15 -18.91
CA GLN A 194 3.80 0.00 -18.32
C GLN A 194 2.75 0.49 -19.33
N LEU A 195 3.09 1.48 -20.16
CA LEU A 195 2.18 2.00 -21.20
C LEU A 195 1.82 0.93 -22.23
N VAL A 196 2.81 0.19 -22.76
CA VAL A 196 2.56 -0.85 -23.76
C VAL A 196 1.72 -1.99 -23.19
N ARG A 197 2.01 -2.43 -21.95
CA ARG A 197 1.19 -3.43 -21.26
C ARG A 197 -0.25 -2.95 -21.06
N GLY A 198 -0.44 -1.70 -20.64
CA GLY A 198 -1.77 -1.08 -20.53
C GLY A 198 -2.54 -1.09 -21.85
N LEU A 199 -1.87 -0.77 -22.97
CA LEU A 199 -2.45 -0.81 -24.31
C LEU A 199 -2.80 -2.24 -24.77
N ALA A 200 -2.04 -3.25 -24.33
CA ALA A 200 -2.32 -4.64 -24.64
C ALA A 200 -3.62 -5.16 -24.03
N PHE A 201 -4.07 -4.59 -22.91
CA PHE A 201 -5.35 -4.95 -22.32
C PHE A 201 -6.56 -4.46 -23.12
N ASP A 202 -6.40 -3.48 -24.01
CA ASP A 202 -7.47 -3.07 -24.93
C ASP A 202 -7.64 -4.12 -26.04
N ASN A 203 -6.58 -4.31 -26.83
CA ASN A 203 -6.46 -5.34 -27.86
C ASN A 203 -5.04 -5.35 -28.44
N ASN A 204 -4.67 -6.46 -29.08
CA ASN A 204 -3.35 -6.64 -29.69
C ASN A 204 -3.01 -5.57 -30.74
N SER A 205 -3.98 -5.09 -31.52
CA SER A 205 -3.74 -4.06 -32.56
C SER A 205 -3.28 -2.73 -31.96
N VAL A 206 -3.90 -2.31 -30.85
CA VAL A 206 -3.54 -1.10 -30.12
C VAL A 206 -2.20 -1.26 -29.40
N ALA A 207 -1.92 -2.44 -28.84
CA ALA A 207 -0.60 -2.76 -28.29
C ALA A 207 0.51 -2.65 -29.33
N MET A 208 0.31 -3.24 -30.51
CA MET A 208 1.26 -3.18 -31.63
C MET A 208 1.46 -1.76 -32.15
N THR A 209 0.43 -0.92 -32.09
CA THR A 209 0.57 0.52 -32.37
C THR A 209 1.51 1.20 -31.36
N GLY A 210 1.40 0.84 -30.07
CA GLY A 210 2.32 1.31 -29.03
C GLY A 210 3.76 0.84 -29.28
N ILE A 211 3.95 -0.45 -29.57
CA ILE A 211 5.27 -1.04 -29.89
C ILE A 211 5.91 -0.36 -31.10
N GLU A 212 5.15 -0.10 -32.16
CA GLU A 212 5.67 0.57 -33.36
C GLU A 212 6.09 2.02 -33.08
N ARG A 213 5.39 2.73 -32.19
CA ARG A 213 5.82 4.05 -31.71
C ARG A 213 7.14 3.98 -30.95
N VAL A 214 7.31 2.98 -30.08
CA VAL A 214 8.58 2.74 -29.38
C VAL A 214 9.69 2.46 -30.38
N ARG A 215 9.47 1.55 -31.34
CA ARG A 215 10.45 1.18 -32.38
C ARG A 215 10.86 2.38 -33.24
N THR A 216 9.88 3.16 -33.72
CA THR A 216 10.13 4.40 -34.48
C THR A 216 10.92 5.40 -33.64
N GLY A 217 10.57 5.56 -32.37
CA GLY A 217 11.28 6.40 -31.42
C GLY A 217 12.74 5.99 -31.23
N VAL A 218 12.97 4.71 -30.95
CA VAL A 218 14.30 4.12 -30.74
C VAL A 218 15.19 4.28 -31.98
N ASN A 219 14.64 4.09 -33.17
CA ASN A 219 15.39 4.23 -34.43
C ASN A 219 15.82 5.68 -34.73
N GLY A 220 15.13 6.67 -34.15
CA GLY A 220 15.50 8.08 -34.28
C GLY A 220 16.46 8.58 -33.20
N LEU A 221 16.70 7.81 -32.14
CA LEU A 221 17.69 8.15 -31.11
C LEU A 221 19.12 7.88 -31.61
N PRO A 222 20.14 8.59 -31.07
CA PRO A 222 21.54 8.28 -31.35
C PRO A 222 21.85 6.82 -31.00
N GLY A 223 22.46 6.10 -31.95
CA GLY A 223 22.70 4.65 -31.81
C GLY A 223 23.63 4.25 -30.66
N ASN A 224 24.35 5.20 -30.05
CA ASN A 224 25.21 5.02 -28.89
C ASN A 224 24.60 5.53 -27.58
N SER A 225 23.28 5.76 -27.53
CA SER A 225 22.61 6.14 -26.29
C SER A 225 22.16 4.89 -25.52
N ASP A 226 22.52 4.82 -24.24
CA ASP A 226 22.11 3.74 -23.33
C ASP A 226 20.58 3.53 -23.38
N LEU A 227 19.82 4.62 -23.47
CA LEU A 227 18.37 4.58 -23.60
C LEU A 227 17.90 3.88 -24.88
N ALA A 228 18.54 4.13 -26.03
CA ALA A 228 18.15 3.48 -27.29
C ALA A 228 18.44 1.98 -27.29
N GLU A 229 19.51 1.54 -26.61
CA GLU A 229 19.82 0.13 -26.43
C GLU A 229 18.75 -0.56 -25.59
N VAL A 230 18.50 -0.05 -24.38
CA VAL A 230 17.55 -0.68 -23.45
C VAL A 230 16.12 -0.66 -24.00
N LEU A 231 15.67 0.44 -24.63
CA LEU A 231 14.34 0.49 -25.25
C LEU A 231 14.21 -0.46 -26.46
N ARG A 232 15.29 -0.77 -27.18
CA ARG A 232 15.27 -1.75 -28.26
C ARG A 232 15.00 -3.15 -27.71
N ASP A 233 15.74 -3.54 -26.67
CA ASP A 233 15.60 -4.84 -26.03
C ASP A 233 14.19 -5.02 -25.46
N ILE A 234 13.65 -3.98 -24.82
CA ILE A 234 12.29 -3.97 -24.29
C ILE A 234 11.25 -4.06 -25.39
N SER A 235 11.42 -3.35 -26.52
CA SER A 235 10.47 -3.43 -27.63
C SER A 235 10.34 -4.85 -28.17
N THR A 236 11.46 -5.58 -28.26
CA THR A 236 11.49 -6.99 -28.69
C THR A 236 10.88 -7.90 -27.63
N ALA A 237 11.14 -7.66 -26.35
CA ALA A 237 10.54 -8.43 -25.26
C ALA A 237 9.01 -8.24 -25.21
N LEU A 238 8.52 -7.01 -25.35
CA LEU A 238 7.10 -6.66 -25.35
C LEU A 238 6.37 -7.23 -26.56
N GLU A 239 7.00 -7.25 -27.74
CA GLU A 239 6.42 -7.87 -28.94
C GLU A 239 6.16 -9.36 -28.71
N ARG A 240 7.12 -10.09 -28.12
CA ARG A 240 6.91 -11.49 -27.74
C ARG A 240 5.81 -11.64 -26.70
N GLU A 241 5.79 -10.80 -25.65
CA GLU A 241 4.72 -10.82 -24.64
C GLU A 241 3.32 -10.64 -25.28
N VAL A 242 3.19 -9.73 -26.26
CA VAL A 242 1.92 -9.48 -26.97
C VAL A 242 1.55 -10.64 -27.91
N GLU A 243 2.54 -11.21 -28.63
CA GLU A 243 2.34 -12.34 -29.55
C GLU A 243 1.94 -13.63 -28.83
N ASP A 244 2.54 -13.89 -27.67
CA ASP A 244 2.22 -15.05 -26.81
C ASP A 244 0.82 -14.93 -26.17
N GLY A 245 0.17 -13.77 -26.31
CA GLY A 245 -1.11 -13.45 -25.73
C GLY A 245 -0.94 -12.99 -24.28
N ILE A 246 -1.12 -11.69 -24.04
CA ILE A 246 -1.22 -11.17 -22.67
C ILE A 246 -2.56 -11.60 -22.09
N HIS A 247 -2.62 -12.85 -21.62
CA HIS A 247 -3.76 -13.38 -20.89
C HIS A 247 -3.72 -12.83 -19.47
N ARG A 248 -4.40 -11.71 -19.24
CA ARG A 248 -4.84 -11.32 -17.89
C ARG A 248 -6.33 -11.53 -17.77
N ASP A 249 -6.68 -12.53 -17.00
CA ASP A 249 -8.02 -12.63 -16.45
C ASP A 249 -8.05 -11.86 -15.12
N LEU A 250 -8.49 -10.59 -15.15
CA LEU A 250 -8.68 -9.82 -13.92
C LEU A 250 -9.93 -10.27 -13.15
N ASP A 251 -10.86 -10.95 -13.82
CA ASP A 251 -12.08 -11.44 -13.18
C ASP A 251 -11.84 -12.82 -12.53
N ASN A 252 -10.90 -13.62 -13.05
CA ASN A 252 -10.33 -14.81 -12.39
C ASN A 252 -8.94 -14.56 -11.79
N GLN A 253 -8.67 -13.36 -11.26
CA GLN A 253 -7.41 -13.04 -10.60
C GLN A 253 -7.31 -13.70 -9.21
N HIS A 254 -7.42 -15.02 -9.18
CA HIS A 254 -6.66 -15.87 -8.26
C HIS A 254 -5.32 -16.13 -8.98
N ASP A 255 -4.20 -15.83 -8.36
CA ASP A 255 -2.97 -16.66 -8.38
C ASP A 255 -1.62 -16.15 -8.89
N TYR A 256 -1.47 -14.97 -9.49
CA TYR A 256 -0.10 -14.50 -9.78
C TYR A 256 -0.01 -13.00 -9.59
N GLY A 257 0.73 -12.57 -8.55
CA GLY A 257 0.85 -11.17 -8.11
C GLY A 257 0.88 -10.21 -9.28
N ASP A 258 -0.23 -9.48 -9.45
CA ASP A 258 -0.65 -8.49 -10.47
C ASP A 258 -0.05 -8.50 -11.90
N GLY A 259 0.84 -9.43 -12.28
CA GLY A 259 1.65 -9.52 -13.50
C GLY A 259 2.30 -8.20 -13.94
N PHE A 260 2.17 -7.14 -13.15
CA PHE A 260 2.57 -5.78 -13.49
C PHE A 260 3.87 -5.51 -12.76
N PHE A 261 3.99 -6.08 -11.56
CA PHE A 261 5.12 -6.00 -10.66
C PHE A 261 5.66 -7.37 -10.17
N SER A 262 5.47 -8.46 -10.92
CA SER A 262 6.20 -9.73 -10.65
C SER A 262 7.22 -10.04 -11.76
N PHE A 263 8.47 -10.27 -11.35
CA PHE A 263 9.52 -10.87 -12.15
C PHE A 263 9.90 -12.19 -11.49
N SER A 264 9.56 -13.32 -12.08
CA SER A 264 10.09 -14.62 -11.63
C SER A 264 11.50 -14.80 -12.21
N PRO A 265 12.54 -15.02 -11.39
CA PRO A 265 13.76 -15.63 -11.86
C PRO A 265 13.41 -17.04 -12.36
N ARG A 266 13.89 -17.39 -13.54
CA ARG A 266 13.75 -18.71 -14.15
C ARG A 266 14.26 -19.79 -13.18
N GLU A 267 13.35 -20.58 -12.61
CA GLU A 267 13.66 -21.70 -11.71
C GLU A 267 14.68 -22.65 -12.37
N ARG A 268 15.73 -22.99 -11.60
CA ARG A 268 16.54 -24.17 -11.86
C ARG A 268 15.99 -25.30 -11.00
N ASN A 269 15.49 -26.33 -11.67
CA ASN A 269 15.11 -27.59 -11.05
C ASN A 269 16.35 -28.28 -10.47
N ASP A 270 16.57 -28.15 -9.16
CA ASP A 270 17.49 -29.03 -8.42
C ASP A 270 16.65 -29.93 -7.51
N GLU A 271 16.17 -31.04 -8.07
CA GLU A 271 15.68 -32.19 -7.30
C GLU A 271 16.87 -32.90 -6.63
N ALA A 272 17.08 -32.65 -5.34
CA ALA A 272 18.05 -33.40 -4.54
C ALA A 272 17.43 -33.90 -3.22
N LEU A 273 16.89 -35.12 -3.30
CA LEU A 273 16.94 -36.22 -2.33
C LEU A 273 17.34 -35.90 -0.88
N ILE A 274 16.40 -36.08 0.06
CA ILE A 274 16.74 -36.51 1.42
C ILE A 274 15.79 -37.66 1.83
N ASN A 275 16.36 -38.86 1.95
CA ASN A 275 15.79 -40.01 2.66
C ASN A 275 16.15 -39.85 4.15
N ILE A 276 15.17 -39.57 5.00
CA ILE A 276 15.31 -39.62 6.46
C ILE A 276 14.69 -40.94 6.93
N GLY A 277 15.48 -41.74 7.63
CA GLY A 277 15.06 -43.04 8.16
C GLY A 277 14.26 -42.88 9.45
N ASP A 278 13.18 -43.66 9.56
CA ASP A 278 12.40 -43.90 10.77
C ASP A 278 13.29 -44.48 11.88
N ASP A 279 13.51 -43.71 12.95
CA ASP A 279 13.95 -44.23 14.25
C ASP A 279 12.94 -43.74 15.30
N ASP A 280 12.13 -44.68 15.83
CA ASP A 280 11.03 -44.48 16.79
C ASP A 280 11.57 -44.20 18.21
N THR A 281 12.39 -43.16 18.38
CA THR A 281 12.64 -42.57 19.70
C THR A 281 11.68 -41.42 19.94
N ASP A 282 11.00 -41.47 21.08
CA ASP A 282 10.10 -40.46 21.63
C ASP A 282 10.89 -39.17 21.98
N ASP A 283 11.51 -38.59 20.97
CA ASP A 283 12.22 -37.33 20.99
C ASP A 283 11.17 -36.27 20.65
N SER A 284 10.59 -35.65 21.67
CA SER A 284 9.89 -34.39 21.48
C SER A 284 10.91 -33.42 20.85
N GLU A 285 10.89 -33.30 19.52
CA GLU A 285 11.79 -32.44 18.78
C GLU A 285 11.71 -31.05 19.41
N ALA A 286 12.84 -30.58 19.93
CA ALA A 286 12.90 -29.26 20.51
C ALA A 286 12.45 -28.27 19.44
N VAL A 287 11.38 -27.50 19.73
CA VAL A 287 10.88 -26.47 18.83
C VAL A 287 12.06 -25.57 18.49
N LEU A 288 12.34 -25.42 17.19
CA LEU A 288 13.41 -24.57 16.72
C LEU A 288 12.84 -23.18 16.42
N ALA A 289 13.52 -22.14 16.92
CA ALA A 289 13.21 -20.76 16.63
C ALA A 289 14.18 -20.17 15.60
N ILE A 290 13.64 -19.46 14.61
CA ILE A 290 14.39 -18.67 13.65
C ILE A 290 14.86 -17.37 14.33
N GLN A 291 16.18 -17.14 14.33
CA GLN A 291 16.78 -15.93 14.89
C GLN A 291 16.63 -14.74 13.93
N MET A 292 15.93 -13.71 14.39
CA MET A 292 15.68 -12.47 13.66
C MET A 292 16.73 -11.42 14.06
N THR A 293 17.89 -11.46 13.40
CA THR A 293 18.87 -10.37 13.51
C THR A 293 18.42 -9.18 12.67
N TRP A 294 18.62 -7.97 13.19
CA TRP A 294 18.07 -6.77 12.56
C TRP A 294 18.99 -5.57 12.69
N CYS A 295 18.87 -4.66 11.73
CA CYS A 295 19.47 -3.36 11.74
C CYS A 295 18.53 -2.33 11.13
N GLN A 296 18.80 -1.06 11.39
CA GLN A 296 17.93 0.02 10.94
C GLN A 296 18.73 1.23 10.49
N HIS A 297 18.22 1.93 9.49
CA HIS A 297 18.83 3.13 9.01
C HIS A 297 18.78 4.24 10.08
N ARG A 298 19.85 5.02 10.24
CA ARG A 298 19.93 6.10 11.26
C ARG A 298 18.85 7.17 11.13
N ALA A 299 18.37 7.40 9.92
CA ALA A 299 17.35 8.41 9.63
C ALA A 299 15.90 7.91 9.86
N ILE A 300 15.69 6.71 10.42
CA ILE A 300 14.34 6.25 10.72
C ILE A 300 13.69 7.12 11.81
N SER A 301 12.46 7.57 11.54
CA SER A 301 11.69 8.43 12.46
C SER A 301 11.07 7.67 13.63
N ASP A 302 10.69 6.41 13.44
CA ASP A 302 10.19 5.50 14.48
C ASP A 302 11.09 4.24 14.57
N PRO A 303 12.23 4.30 15.28
CA PRO A 303 13.21 3.22 15.30
C PRO A 303 12.69 2.00 16.07
N PHE A 304 12.93 0.79 15.55
CA PHE A 304 12.76 -0.46 16.30
C PHE A 304 13.62 -0.43 17.57
N THR A 305 13.07 -0.98 18.65
CA THR A 305 13.77 -1.25 19.90
C THR A 305 13.89 -2.76 20.10
N SER A 306 14.83 -3.19 20.94
CA SER A 306 14.99 -4.62 21.23
C SER A 306 13.73 -5.23 21.85
N GLU A 307 13.02 -4.50 22.72
CA GLU A 307 11.76 -4.96 23.31
C GLU A 307 10.66 -5.11 22.26
N LEU A 308 10.55 -4.14 21.36
CA LEU A 308 9.58 -4.20 20.27
C LEU A 308 9.85 -5.39 19.33
N VAL A 309 11.11 -5.63 18.95
CA VAL A 309 11.45 -6.77 18.09
C VAL A 309 11.21 -8.10 18.79
N THR A 310 11.36 -8.17 20.12
CA THR A 310 10.93 -9.33 20.89
C THR A 310 9.42 -9.55 20.77
N ASN A 311 8.60 -8.51 20.96
CA ASN A 311 7.14 -8.62 20.79
C ASN A 311 6.74 -9.04 19.36
N ILE A 312 7.44 -8.52 18.34
CA ILE A 312 7.26 -8.91 16.94
C ILE A 312 7.56 -10.41 16.76
N ALA A 313 8.69 -10.89 17.26
CA ALA A 313 9.07 -12.30 17.14
C ALA A 313 8.14 -13.24 17.93
N ASP A 314 7.66 -12.81 19.10
CA ASP A 314 6.68 -13.56 19.88
C ASP A 314 5.35 -13.67 19.13
N GLU A 315 4.87 -12.58 18.52
CA GLU A 315 3.66 -12.58 17.70
C GLU A 315 3.83 -13.42 16.43
N MET A 316 4.98 -13.35 15.75
CA MET A 316 5.29 -14.24 14.62
C MET A 316 5.19 -15.71 15.04
N SER A 317 5.72 -16.05 16.21
CA SER A 317 5.64 -17.40 16.77
C SER A 317 4.20 -17.80 17.11
N ALA A 318 3.39 -16.87 17.61
CA ALA A 318 1.98 -17.11 17.92
C ALA A 318 1.17 -17.40 16.65
N ILE A 319 1.47 -16.67 15.56
CA ILE A 319 0.87 -16.91 14.23
C ILE A 319 1.25 -18.30 13.72
N THR A 320 2.53 -18.67 13.77
CA THR A 320 2.97 -19.93 13.16
C THR A 320 2.57 -21.15 13.99
N ILE A 321 2.59 -21.09 15.31
CA ILE A 321 2.34 -22.26 16.18
C ILE A 321 0.84 -22.53 16.36
N GLY A 322 0.00 -21.51 16.33
CA GLY A 322 -1.44 -21.67 16.54
C GLY A 322 -2.19 -21.91 15.23
N ALA A 323 -3.00 -22.98 15.16
CA ALA A 323 -4.04 -23.06 14.13
C ALA A 323 -5.19 -22.09 14.49
N GLN A 324 -5.22 -20.94 13.81
CA GLN A 324 -6.20 -19.88 14.05
C GLN A 324 -7.53 -20.13 13.30
N ALA A 325 -7.52 -21.00 12.28
CA ALA A 325 -8.70 -21.37 11.51
C ALA A 325 -8.66 -22.86 11.11
N SER A 326 -9.79 -23.40 10.64
CA SER A 326 -9.87 -24.81 10.21
C SER A 326 -9.06 -25.14 8.96
N PHE A 327 -8.66 -24.11 8.20
CA PHE A 327 -7.80 -24.23 7.02
C PHE A 327 -6.33 -23.86 7.30
N ASP A 328 -6.05 -23.41 8.52
CA ASP A 328 -4.72 -23.00 8.96
C ASP A 328 -3.92 -24.23 9.42
N THR A 329 -2.66 -24.29 9.01
CA THR A 329 -1.73 -25.36 9.38
C THR A 329 -0.84 -24.87 10.51
N ALA A 330 -1.12 -25.34 11.74
CA ALA A 330 -0.22 -25.13 12.87
C ALA A 330 1.19 -25.65 12.53
N CYS A 331 2.17 -24.79 12.73
CA CYS A 331 3.56 -25.00 12.36
C CYS A 331 4.47 -24.86 13.57
N CYS A 332 5.20 -25.92 13.91
CA CYS A 332 6.11 -25.94 15.06
C CYS A 332 7.43 -25.18 14.80
N VAL A 333 7.33 -23.95 14.31
CA VAL A 333 8.43 -23.03 14.06
C VAL A 333 8.22 -21.79 14.92
N GLY A 334 9.21 -21.47 15.75
CA GLY A 334 9.23 -20.22 16.51
C GLY A 334 10.07 -19.15 15.82
N PHE A 335 10.01 -17.94 16.37
CA PHE A 335 10.86 -16.80 16.02
C PHE A 335 11.38 -16.18 17.30
N GLN A 336 12.61 -15.68 17.25
CA GLN A 336 13.24 -15.03 18.40
C GLN A 336 14.06 -13.83 17.95
N ASN A 337 14.08 -12.81 18.79
CA ASN A 337 14.94 -11.65 18.57
C ASN A 337 16.42 -12.06 18.67
N GLY A 338 17.18 -11.86 17.58
CA GLY A 338 18.60 -12.21 17.49
C GLY A 338 19.55 -11.28 18.25
N GLY A 339 19.04 -10.26 18.95
CA GLY A 339 19.81 -9.42 19.85
C GLY A 339 19.57 -7.91 19.69
N GLN A 340 20.58 -7.12 20.06
CA GLN A 340 20.52 -5.67 19.92
C GLN A 340 20.64 -5.26 18.45
N GLY A 341 19.67 -4.47 17.97
CA GLY A 341 19.71 -3.94 16.63
C GLY A 341 20.89 -3.01 16.40
N SER A 342 21.48 -3.08 15.21
CA SER A 342 22.59 -2.20 14.82
C SER A 342 22.10 -1.04 13.94
N PRO A 343 22.60 0.19 14.11
CA PRO A 343 22.34 1.24 13.13
C PRO A 343 23.18 1.03 11.86
N PHE A 344 22.64 1.39 10.70
CA PHE A 344 23.41 1.51 9.46
C PHE A 344 23.15 2.85 8.76
N GLY A 345 24.03 3.21 7.82
CA GLY A 345 23.95 4.46 7.06
C GLY A 345 24.13 5.73 7.89
N TYR A 346 23.85 6.87 7.28
CA TYR A 346 23.87 8.21 7.84
C TYR A 346 22.74 9.05 7.26
N GLU A 347 22.36 10.13 7.95
CA GLU A 347 21.35 11.04 7.42
C GLU A 347 21.78 11.64 6.07
N GLY A 348 20.92 11.53 5.06
CA GLY A 348 21.15 12.06 3.72
C GLY A 348 22.00 11.18 2.79
N ASP A 349 22.35 9.95 3.17
CA ASP A 349 23.11 9.03 2.29
C ASP A 349 22.25 8.31 1.23
N GLY A 350 20.94 8.56 1.24
CA GLY A 350 20.00 7.96 0.30
C GLY A 350 19.61 6.51 0.61
N LEU A 351 19.99 5.94 1.76
CA LEU A 351 19.70 4.53 2.10
C LEU A 351 18.49 4.37 3.02
N SER A 352 17.90 5.47 3.51
CA SER A 352 16.61 5.45 4.21
C SER A 352 15.41 5.34 3.27
N VAL A 353 15.61 5.53 1.97
CA VAL A 353 14.57 5.46 0.94
C VAL A 353 15.13 4.64 -0.20
N VAL A 354 14.44 3.56 -0.59
CA VAL A 354 14.89 2.67 -1.66
C VAL A 354 13.95 2.83 -2.85
N ASP A 355 14.39 3.52 -3.89
CA ASP A 355 13.63 3.87 -5.11
C ASP A 355 14.09 3.10 -6.35
N ASN A 356 15.25 2.45 -6.31
CA ASN A 356 15.83 1.73 -7.45
C ASN A 356 16.61 0.47 -7.03
N GLN A 357 17.04 -0.32 -8.03
CA GLN A 357 17.80 -1.55 -7.82
C GLN A 357 19.09 -1.32 -7.05
N GLN A 358 19.84 -0.27 -7.41
CA GLN A 358 21.13 0.01 -6.81
C GLN A 358 21.00 0.31 -5.30
N GLU A 359 19.99 1.08 -4.92
CA GLU A 359 19.68 1.36 -3.52
C GLU A 359 19.24 0.10 -2.77
N ALA A 360 18.38 -0.72 -3.38
CA ALA A 360 17.97 -2.00 -2.81
C ALA A 360 19.17 -2.91 -2.57
N ASP A 361 20.05 -3.07 -3.57
CA ASP A 361 21.29 -3.84 -3.46
C ASP A 361 22.20 -3.29 -2.36
N ASN A 362 22.33 -1.96 -2.26
CA ASN A 362 23.13 -1.32 -1.23
C ASN A 362 22.60 -1.57 0.19
N VAL A 363 21.28 -1.72 0.36
CA VAL A 363 20.65 -2.03 1.64
C VAL A 363 20.70 -3.53 1.92
N PHE A 364 20.36 -4.40 0.96
CA PHE A 364 20.43 -5.85 1.12
C PHE A 364 21.83 -6.33 1.50
N ASN A 365 22.87 -5.76 0.86
CA ASN A 365 24.27 -6.11 1.10
C ASN A 365 24.85 -5.54 2.41
N ARG A 366 24.05 -4.86 3.24
CA ARG A 366 24.49 -4.43 4.58
C ARG A 366 24.62 -5.62 5.51
N ASN A 367 25.86 -5.88 5.93
CA ASN A 367 26.18 -6.91 6.91
C ASN A 367 25.91 -6.46 8.36
N CYS A 368 24.64 -6.17 8.67
CA CYS A 368 24.22 -5.71 10.01
C CYS A 368 23.04 -6.48 10.61
N GLY A 369 22.43 -7.41 9.86
CA GLY A 369 21.31 -8.23 10.28
C GLY A 369 20.56 -8.80 9.08
N ARG A 370 19.64 -9.76 9.29
CA ARG A 370 18.71 -10.25 8.26
C ARG A 370 17.76 -9.14 7.84
N VAL A 371 17.13 -8.51 8.82
CA VAL A 371 16.11 -7.47 8.64
C VAL A 371 16.76 -6.09 8.58
N LYS A 372 16.47 -5.32 7.53
CA LYS A 372 16.92 -3.93 7.36
C LYS A 372 15.70 -3.02 7.38
N ALA A 373 15.54 -2.23 8.43
CA ALA A 373 14.49 -1.22 8.46
C ALA A 373 14.94 0.06 7.75
N ILE A 374 14.03 0.67 6.97
CA ILE A 374 14.17 1.96 6.31
C ILE A 374 12.88 2.80 6.43
N ASN A 375 12.87 4.05 5.95
CA ASN A 375 11.69 4.92 6.00
C ASN A 375 10.69 4.67 4.87
N ALA A 376 11.18 4.35 3.66
CA ALA A 376 10.32 4.11 2.51
C ALA A 376 10.97 3.14 1.54
N LEU A 377 10.16 2.24 0.99
CA LEU A 377 10.57 1.24 0.03
C LEU A 377 9.65 1.37 -1.19
N ASN A 378 10.25 1.62 -2.33
CA ASN A 378 9.61 1.95 -3.60
C ASN A 378 10.24 1.12 -4.75
N TYR A 379 11.02 0.12 -4.39
CA TYR A 379 11.64 -0.81 -5.30
C TYR A 379 11.73 -2.20 -4.67
N CYS A 380 11.20 -3.21 -5.34
CA CYS A 380 11.39 -4.61 -4.96
C CYS A 380 11.49 -5.49 -6.22
N GLY A 381 12.71 -5.64 -6.73
CA GLY A 381 12.97 -6.23 -8.06
C GLY A 381 12.52 -5.35 -9.23
N GLN A 382 11.69 -4.34 -8.97
CA GLN A 382 11.27 -3.31 -9.91
C GLN A 382 10.67 -2.10 -9.19
N PRO A 383 10.53 -0.95 -9.87
CA PRO A 383 9.84 0.20 -9.31
C PRO A 383 8.39 -0.14 -8.92
N ALA A 384 8.02 0.13 -7.68
CA ALA A 384 6.71 -0.13 -7.11
C ALA A 384 6.35 0.96 -6.08
N SER A 385 5.08 1.08 -5.76
CA SER A 385 4.62 2.05 -4.74
C SER A 385 4.07 1.34 -3.52
N ASN A 386 4.21 1.99 -2.36
CA ASN A 386 3.73 1.49 -1.07
C ASN A 386 4.27 0.11 -0.72
N VAL A 387 5.50 -0.17 -1.13
CA VAL A 387 6.15 -1.41 -0.71
C VAL A 387 6.47 -1.27 0.77
N ILE A 388 5.96 -2.19 1.59
CA ILE A 388 6.21 -2.22 3.02
C ILE A 388 7.28 -3.25 3.39
N GLY A 389 7.52 -4.24 2.52
CA GLY A 389 8.57 -5.22 2.66
C GLY A 389 9.09 -5.69 1.32
N CYS A 390 10.34 -6.10 1.29
CA CYS A 390 10.94 -6.75 0.15
C CYS A 390 12.01 -7.75 0.60
N ALA A 391 11.92 -8.96 0.08
CA ALA A 391 12.92 -9.99 0.28
C ALA A 391 13.21 -10.73 -1.04
N PRO A 392 14.48 -11.00 -1.37
CA PRO A 392 14.80 -12.01 -2.38
C PRO A 392 14.23 -13.38 -1.99
N VAL A 393 13.53 -14.01 -2.94
CA VAL A 393 13.04 -15.39 -2.78
C VAL A 393 14.23 -16.34 -2.64
N GLY A 394 14.24 -17.14 -1.56
CA GLY A 394 15.35 -18.01 -1.21
C GLY A 394 16.60 -17.26 -0.72
N GLY A 395 16.53 -15.95 -0.45
CA GLY A 395 17.65 -15.15 0.05
C GLY A 395 17.73 -15.07 1.57
N ASP A 396 18.77 -14.41 2.09
CA ASP A 396 19.10 -14.35 3.52
C ASP A 396 18.79 -13.00 4.18
N THR A 397 18.11 -12.10 3.47
CA THR A 397 17.90 -10.72 3.90
C THR A 397 16.53 -10.18 3.48
N GLN A 398 16.03 -9.19 4.22
CA GLN A 398 14.79 -8.47 3.91
C GLN A 398 14.91 -6.99 4.25
N ILE A 399 14.22 -6.15 3.50
CA ILE A 399 14.09 -4.70 3.72
C ILE A 399 12.66 -4.41 4.12
N LEU A 400 12.45 -3.66 5.20
CA LEU A 400 11.13 -3.37 5.73
C LEU A 400 10.94 -1.88 5.99
N VAL A 401 9.70 -1.44 5.85
CA VAL A 401 9.20 -0.17 6.37
C VAL A 401 8.40 -0.48 7.62
N ARG A 402 8.74 0.19 8.74
CA ARG A 402 8.04 -0.03 9.98
C ARG A 402 6.57 0.39 9.88
N LEU A 403 5.70 -0.45 10.44
CA LEU A 403 4.29 -0.17 10.63
C LEU A 403 4.08 0.37 12.06
N ALA A 404 3.04 1.18 12.27
CA ALA A 404 2.81 1.84 13.57
C ALA A 404 2.41 0.88 14.71
N ASN A 405 2.34 -0.43 14.46
CA ASN A 405 1.79 -1.45 15.35
C ASN A 405 2.59 -2.75 15.16
N TYR A 406 2.97 -3.39 16.27
CA TYR A 406 3.89 -4.53 16.26
C TYR A 406 3.25 -5.80 15.69
N GLU A 407 1.95 -5.99 15.84
CA GLU A 407 1.22 -7.13 15.29
C GLU A 407 1.24 -7.10 13.76
N ARG A 408 1.12 -5.90 13.17
CA ARG A 408 1.28 -5.70 11.73
C ARG A 408 2.72 -5.89 11.28
N ASP A 409 3.69 -5.39 12.06
CA ASP A 409 5.11 -5.66 11.78
C ASP A 409 5.40 -7.16 11.84
N ALA A 410 4.84 -7.92 12.79
CA ALA A 410 5.03 -9.36 12.88
C ALA A 410 4.60 -10.09 11.60
N ARG A 411 3.42 -9.77 11.08
CA ARG A 411 2.92 -10.34 9.82
C ARG A 411 3.79 -9.96 8.63
N LEU A 412 4.21 -8.71 8.57
CA LEU A 412 5.13 -8.23 7.54
C LEU A 412 6.49 -8.96 7.61
N TRP A 413 7.08 -9.08 8.80
CA TRP A 413 8.35 -9.77 8.99
C TRP A 413 8.22 -11.26 8.62
N LEU A 414 7.10 -11.88 8.96
CA LEU A 414 6.81 -13.27 8.65
C LEU A 414 6.62 -13.49 7.14
N HIS A 415 5.90 -12.59 6.46
CA HIS A 415 5.73 -12.59 5.02
C HIS A 415 7.08 -12.52 4.27
N GLU A 416 7.92 -11.54 4.61
CA GLU A 416 9.25 -11.41 3.98
C GLU A 416 10.19 -12.57 4.34
N THR A 417 10.07 -13.12 5.55
CA THR A 417 10.80 -14.34 5.90
C THR A 417 10.30 -15.50 5.04
N GLY A 418 9.01 -15.57 4.75
CA GLY A 418 8.41 -16.53 3.82
C GLY A 418 9.10 -16.50 2.46
N HIS A 419 9.28 -15.30 1.88
CA HIS A 419 10.09 -15.15 0.67
C HIS A 419 11.52 -15.65 0.85
N ASN A 420 12.22 -15.26 1.92
CA ASN A 420 13.57 -15.77 2.21
C ASN A 420 13.64 -17.30 2.29
N VAL A 421 12.60 -17.98 2.77
CA VAL A 421 12.52 -19.45 2.81
C VAL A 421 12.00 -20.08 1.52
N GLY A 422 11.88 -19.30 0.44
CA GLY A 422 11.60 -19.79 -0.91
C GLY A 422 10.12 -19.76 -1.31
N LEU A 423 9.25 -19.15 -0.50
CA LEU A 423 7.83 -19.05 -0.82
C LEU A 423 7.57 -17.88 -1.78
N GLU A 424 6.69 -18.11 -2.74
CA GLU A 424 6.07 -17.07 -3.56
C GLU A 424 4.79 -16.55 -2.87
N HIS A 425 4.20 -15.50 -3.43
CA HIS A 425 2.92 -15.00 -2.94
C HIS A 425 1.80 -16.04 -3.11
N ASN A 426 1.01 -16.25 -2.04
CA ASN A 426 -0.19 -17.07 -2.05
C ASN A 426 -1.42 -16.18 -2.28
N SER A 427 -2.11 -16.31 -3.41
CA SER A 427 -3.23 -15.42 -3.69
C SER A 427 -4.60 -15.94 -3.19
N MET A 428 -4.67 -17.18 -2.73
CA MET A 428 -5.93 -17.89 -2.56
C MET A 428 -6.82 -17.25 -1.50
N SER A 429 -6.23 -16.76 -0.41
CA SER A 429 -6.95 -16.04 0.64
C SER A 429 -6.06 -14.98 1.28
N LYS A 430 -6.69 -13.84 1.63
CA LYS A 430 -6.08 -12.78 2.45
C LYS A 430 -5.71 -13.23 3.87
N ASP A 431 -6.22 -14.38 4.28
CA ASP A 431 -5.93 -14.96 5.58
C ASP A 431 -4.51 -15.55 5.62
N PHE A 432 -3.95 -15.98 4.49
CA PHE A 432 -2.62 -16.60 4.45
C PHE A 432 -1.50 -15.57 4.59
N VAL A 433 -0.45 -15.93 5.33
CA VAL A 433 0.72 -15.08 5.56
C VAL A 433 1.33 -14.61 4.24
N MET A 434 1.47 -15.49 3.25
CA MET A 434 2.05 -15.16 1.95
C MET A 434 1.10 -14.40 1.02
N TYR A 435 -0.06 -13.96 1.50
CA TYR A 435 -0.94 -13.09 0.71
C TYR A 435 -0.25 -11.76 0.39
N PRO A 436 -0.22 -11.31 -0.89
CA PRO A 436 0.63 -10.21 -1.36
C PRO A 436 0.29 -8.84 -0.76
N THR A 437 -0.81 -8.70 -0.01
CA THR A 437 -1.27 -7.42 0.51
C THR A 437 -1.63 -7.53 2.00
N LEU A 438 -1.04 -6.67 2.82
CA LEU A 438 -1.45 -6.52 4.22
C LEU A 438 -2.60 -5.50 4.33
N THR A 439 -3.85 -5.96 4.44
CA THR A 439 -5.04 -5.09 4.37
C THR A 439 -5.29 -4.22 5.60
N GLY A 440 -4.55 -4.45 6.70
CA GLY A 440 -4.69 -3.75 7.97
C GLY A 440 -5.78 -4.30 8.90
N ASP A 441 -6.52 -5.33 8.49
CA ASP A 441 -7.42 -6.10 9.37
C ASP A 441 -6.58 -7.01 10.30
N SER A 442 -6.98 -7.13 11.57
CA SER A 442 -6.34 -8.05 12.50
C SER A 442 -6.57 -9.53 12.13
N ASN A 443 -7.50 -9.83 11.24
CA ASN A 443 -7.78 -11.18 10.75
C ASN A 443 -7.27 -11.42 9.32
N ASP A 444 -6.22 -10.72 8.90
CA ASP A 444 -5.56 -10.98 7.60
C ASP A 444 -4.09 -11.36 7.84
N ASN A 445 -3.52 -12.16 6.95
CA ASN A 445 -2.14 -12.66 6.99
C ASN A 445 -1.78 -13.37 8.31
N PHE A 446 -2.65 -14.25 8.79
CA PHE A 446 -2.55 -14.91 10.09
C PHE A 446 -2.51 -16.45 10.02
N ALA A 447 -2.72 -17.03 8.84
CA ALA A 447 -2.76 -18.47 8.63
C ALA A 447 -1.62 -18.95 7.73
N LEU A 448 -1.27 -20.23 7.85
CA LEU A 448 -0.31 -20.91 7.00
C LEU A 448 -0.97 -22.04 6.21
N THR A 449 -0.55 -22.22 4.96
CA THR A 449 -0.76 -23.49 4.25
C THR A 449 0.24 -24.54 4.72
N SER A 450 -0.03 -25.81 4.38
CA SER A 450 0.93 -26.90 4.63
C SER A 450 2.27 -26.69 3.90
N GLU A 451 2.23 -26.08 2.72
CA GLU A 451 3.42 -25.75 1.94
C GLU A 451 4.23 -24.64 2.61
N GLU A 452 3.56 -23.57 3.05
CA GLU A 452 4.19 -22.47 3.79
C GLU A 452 4.85 -22.97 5.08
N CYS A 453 4.14 -23.80 5.85
CA CYS A 453 4.71 -24.41 7.05
C CYS A 453 5.92 -25.30 6.74
N GLY A 454 5.85 -26.09 5.66
CA GLY A 454 6.96 -26.92 5.18
C GLY A 454 8.21 -26.09 4.90
N ALA A 455 8.07 -24.94 4.23
CA ALA A 455 9.19 -24.06 3.90
C ALA A 455 9.82 -23.39 5.13
N PHE A 456 9.04 -22.95 6.11
CA PHE A 456 9.58 -22.45 7.39
C PHE A 456 10.31 -23.54 8.18
N THR A 457 9.79 -24.77 8.14
CA THR A 457 10.38 -25.92 8.83
C THR A 457 11.64 -26.41 8.13
N TYR A 458 11.71 -26.35 6.80
CA TYR A 458 12.83 -26.83 6.00
C TYR A 458 13.30 -25.79 4.99
N PRO A 459 13.85 -24.65 5.46
CA PRO A 459 14.21 -23.56 4.58
C PRO A 459 15.38 -23.95 3.66
N PRO A 460 15.44 -23.45 2.41
CA PRO A 460 16.56 -23.71 1.53
C PRO A 460 17.87 -23.19 2.14
N PRO A 461 19.03 -23.84 1.87
CA PRO A 461 20.31 -23.42 2.44
C PRO A 461 20.69 -21.96 2.14
N SER A 462 20.26 -21.45 0.98
CA SER A 462 20.46 -20.06 0.57
C SER A 462 19.77 -19.04 1.47
N ALA A 463 18.72 -19.47 2.18
CA ALA A 463 18.02 -18.64 3.15
C ALA A 463 18.91 -18.28 4.35
N LYS A 464 19.95 -19.08 4.65
CA LYS A 464 20.86 -18.93 5.81
C LYS A 464 20.15 -18.64 7.13
N VAL A 465 19.01 -19.30 7.35
CA VAL A 465 18.24 -19.22 8.59
C VAL A 465 19.07 -19.82 9.72
N THR A 466 19.32 -19.03 10.76
CA THR A 466 19.92 -19.54 11.99
C THR A 466 18.81 -20.01 12.91
N LYS A 467 18.78 -21.31 13.19
CA LYS A 467 17.84 -21.93 14.11
C LYS A 467 18.49 -22.13 15.48
N GLN A 468 17.75 -21.87 16.54
CA GLN A 468 18.15 -22.16 17.92
C GLN A 468 17.02 -22.89 18.66
N PRO A 469 17.31 -23.70 19.69
CA PRO A 469 16.26 -24.23 20.55
C PRO A 469 15.42 -23.09 21.12
N ALA A 470 14.11 -23.18 20.94
CA ALA A 470 13.19 -22.16 21.36
C ALA A 470 13.01 -22.24 22.88
N GLU A 471 13.34 -21.16 23.59
CA GLU A 471 13.10 -21.05 25.02
C GLU A 471 11.60 -20.84 25.23
N ASN A 472 10.95 -21.72 26.00
CA ASN A 472 9.54 -21.62 26.41
C ASN A 472 8.49 -21.72 25.29
N LEU A 473 8.84 -22.23 24.11
CA LEU A 473 7.87 -22.50 23.04
C LEU A 473 7.48 -23.99 23.07
N THR A 474 6.24 -24.26 23.43
CA THR A 474 5.63 -25.60 23.33
C THR A 474 4.72 -25.64 22.12
N CYS A 475 5.07 -26.46 21.13
CA CYS A 475 4.17 -26.74 20.03
C CYS A 475 3.25 -27.89 20.42
N ASP A 476 1.95 -27.63 20.50
CA ASP A 476 0.97 -28.71 20.52
C ASP A 476 0.56 -28.97 19.06
N ALA A 477 1.28 -29.87 18.40
CA ALA A 477 0.96 -30.28 17.03
C ALA A 477 -0.45 -30.88 16.90
N ASN A 478 -1.09 -31.22 18.03
CA ASN A 478 -2.47 -31.70 18.09
C ASN A 478 -3.47 -30.61 18.50
N ALA A 479 -3.06 -29.34 18.62
CA ALA A 479 -3.98 -28.24 18.85
C ALA A 479 -4.89 -28.07 17.64
N THR A 480 -6.02 -28.79 17.64
CA THR A 480 -7.12 -28.55 16.72
C THR A 480 -7.56 -27.11 16.88
N ALA A 481 -7.74 -26.39 15.77
CA ALA A 481 -8.27 -25.04 15.77
C ALA A 481 -9.48 -24.95 16.70
N PRO A 482 -9.63 -23.86 17.48
CA PRO A 482 -10.80 -23.71 18.32
C PRO A 482 -12.06 -23.92 17.48
N PRO A 483 -13.07 -24.65 17.99
CA PRO A 483 -14.29 -24.90 17.23
C PRO A 483 -14.82 -23.57 16.70
N ASN A 484 -15.04 -23.52 15.39
CA ASN A 484 -15.46 -22.31 14.69
C ASN A 484 -16.83 -21.88 15.23
N ASP A 485 -16.87 -20.92 16.15
CA ASP A 485 -18.08 -20.44 16.84
C ASP A 485 -19.04 -19.64 15.92
N ASN A 486 -18.87 -19.72 14.59
CA ASN A 486 -19.74 -19.10 13.59
C ASN A 486 -21.17 -19.67 13.54
N ASN A 487 -21.55 -20.58 14.45
CA ASN A 487 -22.94 -20.94 14.69
C ASN A 487 -23.65 -19.91 15.58
N ASN A 488 -23.79 -18.68 15.10
CA ASN A 488 -24.73 -17.72 15.66
C ASN A 488 -26.10 -17.81 14.95
N SER A 489 -26.60 -19.05 14.77
CA SER A 489 -27.97 -19.33 14.37
C SER A 489 -28.70 -20.03 15.50
N ASP A 490 -29.71 -19.34 16.04
CA ASP A 490 -30.80 -19.83 16.89
C ASP A 490 -30.45 -20.45 18.26
N GLY A 491 -30.63 -19.65 19.31
CA GLY A 491 -30.55 -20.11 20.69
C GLY A 491 -31.11 -19.13 21.70
N SER A 492 -32.44 -19.00 21.73
CA SER A 492 -33.21 -18.37 22.80
C SER A 492 -32.87 -18.92 24.19
N GLY A 493 -31.96 -18.26 24.90
CA GLY A 493 -31.65 -18.50 26.31
C GLY A 493 -31.82 -17.23 27.11
N GLY A 494 -32.95 -17.11 27.81
CA GLY A 494 -33.28 -15.92 28.61
C GLY A 494 -32.30 -15.70 29.76
N LEU A 495 -31.76 -14.47 29.83
CA LEU A 495 -31.13 -13.95 31.04
C LEU A 495 -31.60 -12.51 31.33
N ASN A 496 -31.88 -12.31 32.61
CA ASN A 496 -32.65 -11.26 33.25
C ASN A 496 -31.87 -9.93 33.26
N THR A 497 -32.39 -8.86 32.62
CA THR A 497 -31.75 -7.53 32.62
C THR A 497 -32.69 -6.48 33.22
N THR A 498 -32.49 -6.14 34.49
CA THR A 498 -33.18 -4.99 35.14
C THR A 498 -32.26 -4.09 35.97
N THR A 499 -30.94 -4.03 35.71
CA THR A 499 -30.05 -3.20 36.56
C THR A 499 -28.94 -2.39 35.89
N SER A 500 -28.85 -2.31 34.55
CA SER A 500 -27.75 -1.55 33.88
C SER A 500 -28.13 -0.29 33.10
N TRP A 501 -29.38 0.18 33.17
CA TRP A 501 -29.79 1.37 32.40
C TRP A 501 -29.75 2.70 33.17
N VAL A 502 -29.55 2.69 34.50
CA VAL A 502 -29.50 3.93 35.30
C VAL A 502 -28.09 4.53 35.38
N ILE A 503 -27.03 3.72 35.19
CA ILE A 503 -25.64 4.18 35.34
C ILE A 503 -25.12 4.86 34.06
N PHE A 504 -25.59 4.46 32.87
CA PHE A 504 -25.18 5.08 31.60
C PHE A 504 -25.81 6.47 31.35
N GLY A 505 -27.00 6.74 31.90
CA GLY A 505 -27.69 8.02 31.73
C GLY A 505 -27.06 9.19 32.50
N ILE A 506 -26.39 8.91 33.62
CA ILE A 506 -25.77 9.95 34.47
C ILE A 506 -24.36 10.31 33.97
N GLY A 507 -23.64 9.38 33.34
CA GLY A 507 -22.30 9.61 32.80
C GLY A 507 -22.26 10.58 31.60
N MET A 508 -23.25 10.52 30.71
CA MET A 508 -23.32 11.39 29.52
C MET A 508 -23.66 12.85 29.87
N ALA A 509 -24.44 13.09 30.93
CA ALA A 509 -24.80 14.46 31.35
C ALA A 509 -23.61 15.22 31.95
N ILE A 510 -22.66 14.52 32.58
CA ILE A 510 -21.45 15.13 33.17
C ILE A 510 -20.40 15.46 32.10
N LEU A 511 -20.32 14.67 31.03
CA LEU A 511 -19.37 14.90 29.93
C LEU A 511 -19.74 16.14 29.08
N VAL A 512 -21.04 16.35 28.84
CA VAL A 512 -21.52 17.52 28.06
C VAL A 512 -21.36 18.83 28.85
N ALA A 513 -21.47 18.80 30.18
CA ALA A 513 -21.22 19.98 31.02
C ALA A 513 -19.72 20.33 31.11
N GLY A 514 -18.82 19.34 31.04
CA GLY A 514 -17.37 19.57 31.07
C GLY A 514 -16.83 20.25 29.81
N ILE A 515 -17.35 19.91 28.63
CA ILE A 515 -16.90 20.47 27.35
C ILE A 515 -17.35 21.94 27.19
N ALA A 516 -18.51 22.31 27.72
CA ALA A 516 -18.99 23.69 27.69
C ALA A 516 -18.17 24.66 28.57
N LEU A 517 -17.55 24.16 29.65
CA LEU A 517 -16.70 24.96 30.54
C LEU A 517 -15.27 25.15 30.00
N ALA A 518 -14.73 24.18 29.25
CA ALA A 518 -13.42 24.31 28.62
C ALA A 518 -13.41 25.32 27.45
N GLY A 519 -14.53 25.45 26.72
CA GLY A 519 -14.66 26.42 25.62
C GLY A 519 -14.66 27.89 26.06
N LEU A 520 -15.02 28.18 27.32
CA LEU A 520 -15.06 29.55 27.85
C LEU A 520 -13.70 30.06 28.36
N MET A 521 -12.73 29.19 28.60
CA MET A 521 -11.39 29.59 29.08
C MET A 521 -10.37 29.84 27.96
N TRP A 522 -10.69 29.54 26.70
CA TRP A 522 -9.73 29.67 25.59
C TRP A 522 -9.73 31.05 24.90
N ASN A 523 -10.66 31.96 25.24
CA ASN A 523 -10.86 33.19 24.47
C ASN A 523 -10.11 34.44 24.99
N ASP A 524 -9.20 34.32 25.97
CA ASP A 524 -8.61 35.49 26.66
C ASP A 524 -7.08 35.66 26.49
N LYS A 525 -6.47 35.11 25.43
CA LYS A 525 -5.01 35.20 25.20
C LYS A 525 -4.54 35.82 23.88
N ARG A 526 -5.33 36.68 23.24
CA ARG A 526 -4.87 37.42 22.04
C ARG A 526 -4.94 38.93 22.18
N GLN A 527 -4.20 39.53 23.12
CA GLN A 527 -3.76 40.93 23.06
C GLN A 527 -2.43 41.14 23.79
N GLN A 528 -1.31 40.68 23.23
CA GLN A 528 0.01 41.23 23.56
C GLN A 528 0.70 41.74 22.29
N PRO A 529 1.17 43.00 22.26
CA PRO A 529 1.93 43.53 21.14
C PRO A 529 3.35 42.91 21.11
N PRO A 530 3.97 42.82 19.92
CA PRO A 530 5.31 42.25 19.78
C PRO A 530 6.38 43.13 20.46
N PRO A 531 7.47 42.51 20.99
CA PRO A 531 8.59 43.24 21.56
C PRO A 531 9.40 43.98 20.48
N PRO A 532 10.07 45.09 20.85
CA PRO A 532 10.83 45.90 19.89
C PRO A 532 12.09 45.16 19.40
N ILE A 533 12.32 45.26 18.10
CA ILE A 533 13.52 44.77 17.41
C ILE A 533 14.68 45.71 17.76
N HIS A 534 15.68 45.19 18.48
CA HIS A 534 16.99 45.84 18.58
C HIS A 534 17.80 45.50 17.32
N SER A 535 18.13 46.53 16.54
CA SER A 535 19.16 46.47 15.51
C SER A 535 20.53 46.71 16.15
N GLU A 536 21.43 45.74 16.08
CA GLU A 536 22.85 45.96 16.31
C GLU A 536 23.62 45.93 14.98
N VAL A 537 24.58 46.85 14.92
CA VAL A 537 25.62 47.07 13.91
C VAL A 537 26.76 46.10 14.14
#